data_AF-A0A9C9GN44-F1
#
_entry.id   AF-A0A9C9GN44-F1
#
_cell.length_a   1.000
_cell.length_b   1.000
_cell.length_c   1.000
_cell.angle_alpha   90.00
_cell.angle_beta   90.00
_cell.angle_gamma   90.00
#
_symmetry.space_group_name_H-M   'P 1'
#
loop_
_entity.id
_entity.type
_entity.pdbx_description
1 polymer ?
#
loop_
_entity_poly.entity_id
_entity_poly.type
_entity_poly.pdbx_seq_one_letter_code
_entity_poly.pdbx_strand_id
1 'polypeptide(L)'
;MSMQSDELDPRLPRGHGGCFYGVYAAIVTDIVDPQGQGRVKVKLPWSPDKEGDVYDVWARLTTLMAGNNRGSWLIPDVNDEVLVSFEAGDTRRPYVIGALWNGQDSPPESMDGGGQNNTKTLRSRNGVVFSMDDSSGQESLTLKTPGGQRLVLKDGPGAIEIQDSNGNSVKLQSSGITVNAAANVTINGSMIKISAGMVTVDAGLSKFSGVVQADTIISNSVISASYTPGAGNIW
;
A
#
# COMPACT_ATOMS: atom_id res chain seq x y z
N MET A 1 -58.49 -25.31 -21.47
CA MET A 1 -57.53 -24.27 -21.07
C MET A 1 -57.04 -24.63 -19.68
N SER A 2 -56.01 -25.47 -19.61
CA SER A 2 -55.46 -25.98 -18.36
C SER A 2 -54.59 -24.87 -17.77
N MET A 3 -54.97 -24.35 -16.60
CA MET A 3 -54.08 -23.51 -15.80
C MET A 3 -52.91 -24.37 -15.36
N GLN A 4 -51.72 -24.11 -15.91
CA GLN A 4 -50.49 -24.58 -15.31
C GLN A 4 -50.42 -24.01 -13.90
N SER A 5 -50.38 -24.88 -12.90
CA SER A 5 -50.00 -24.51 -11.55
C SER A 5 -48.57 -23.98 -11.60
N ASP A 6 -48.39 -22.68 -11.40
CA ASP A 6 -47.07 -22.08 -11.15
C ASP A 6 -46.42 -22.84 -9.99
N GLU A 7 -45.43 -23.69 -10.29
CA GLU A 7 -44.54 -24.24 -9.28
C GLU A 7 -43.83 -23.04 -8.63
N LEU A 8 -44.20 -22.76 -7.38
CA LEU A 8 -43.62 -21.68 -6.61
C LEU A 8 -42.14 -22.00 -6.33
N ASP A 9 -41.23 -21.49 -7.15
CA ASP A 9 -39.80 -21.57 -6.90
C ASP A 9 -39.51 -20.92 -5.52
N PRO A 10 -39.00 -21.68 -4.55
CA PRO A 10 -38.76 -21.19 -3.19
C PRO A 10 -37.73 -20.05 -3.16
N ARG A 11 -37.03 -19.76 -4.26
CA ARG A 11 -36.05 -18.68 -4.39
C ARG A 11 -36.64 -17.37 -4.94
N LEU A 12 -37.93 -17.35 -5.32
CA LEU A 12 -38.60 -16.14 -5.78
C LEU A 12 -39.23 -15.37 -4.60
N PRO A 13 -39.38 -14.03 -4.69
CA PRO A 13 -40.12 -13.23 -3.71
C PRO A 13 -41.59 -13.65 -3.51
N ARG A 14 -42.11 -14.50 -4.42
CA ARG A 14 -43.46 -15.08 -4.36
C ARG A 14 -43.46 -16.56 -3.92
N GLY A 15 -42.29 -17.17 -3.68
CA GLY A 15 -42.12 -18.56 -3.27
C GLY A 15 -42.18 -18.78 -1.76
N HIS A 16 -41.89 -20.00 -1.32
CA HIS A 16 -41.87 -20.38 0.11
C HIS A 16 -40.61 -19.91 0.85
N GLY A 17 -39.57 -19.45 0.15
CA GLY A 17 -38.42 -18.78 0.78
C GLY A 17 -38.77 -17.33 1.04
N GLY A 18 -38.84 -16.96 2.32
CA GLY A 18 -39.20 -15.61 2.73
C GLY A 18 -38.22 -14.54 2.23
N CYS A 19 -38.63 -13.28 2.32
CA CYS A 19 -37.76 -12.13 2.10
C CYS A 19 -36.72 -12.01 3.23
N PHE A 20 -35.47 -11.75 2.88
CA PHE A 20 -34.36 -11.68 3.83
C PHE A 20 -34.01 -10.21 4.12
N TYR A 21 -34.68 -9.61 5.09
CA TYR A 21 -34.51 -8.18 5.41
C TYR A 21 -33.32 -7.88 6.35
N GLY A 22 -32.64 -8.91 6.85
CA GLY A 22 -31.49 -8.76 7.74
C GLY A 22 -30.17 -8.53 7.02
N VAL A 23 -29.09 -8.56 7.81
CA VAL A 23 -27.72 -8.70 7.32
C VAL A 23 -27.21 -10.06 7.78
N TYR A 24 -26.48 -10.76 6.92
CA TYR A 24 -26.06 -12.14 7.16
C TYR A 24 -24.57 -12.29 6.87
N ALA A 25 -23.89 -13.11 7.66
CA ALA A 25 -22.52 -13.54 7.35
C ALA A 25 -22.55 -14.52 6.17
N ALA A 26 -21.62 -14.32 5.23
CA ALA A 26 -21.43 -15.11 4.04
C ALA A 26 -19.93 -15.35 3.81
N ILE A 27 -19.60 -16.36 3.00
CA ILE A 27 -18.23 -16.70 2.65
C ILE A 27 -18.03 -16.48 1.16
N VAL A 28 -16.94 -15.83 0.77
CA VAL A 28 -16.58 -15.66 -0.65
C VAL A 28 -16.14 -16.99 -1.24
N THR A 29 -16.73 -17.37 -2.37
CA THR A 29 -16.47 -18.64 -3.08
C THR A 29 -15.72 -18.44 -4.38
N ASP A 30 -15.87 -17.29 -5.04
CA ASP A 30 -15.20 -16.98 -6.31
C ASP A 30 -15.09 -15.44 -6.48
N ILE A 31 -14.04 -15.00 -7.16
CA ILE A 31 -13.75 -13.59 -7.45
C ILE A 31 -13.59 -13.32 -8.96
N VAL A 32 -13.64 -14.37 -9.79
CA VAL A 32 -13.51 -14.26 -11.25
C VAL A 32 -14.89 -13.96 -11.85
N ASP A 33 -15.33 -12.71 -11.76
CA ASP A 33 -16.63 -12.28 -12.28
C ASP A 33 -16.71 -12.41 -13.81
N PRO A 34 -17.55 -13.29 -14.36
CA PRO A 34 -17.66 -13.50 -15.81
C PRO A 34 -18.19 -12.27 -16.57
N GLN A 35 -18.81 -11.31 -15.88
CA GLN A 35 -19.30 -10.07 -16.49
C GLN A 35 -18.35 -8.89 -16.28
N GLY A 36 -17.23 -9.07 -15.57
CA GLY A 36 -16.24 -8.01 -15.34
C GLY A 36 -16.76 -6.81 -14.56
N GLN A 37 -17.78 -6.98 -13.71
CA GLN A 37 -18.40 -5.89 -12.95
C GLN A 37 -17.75 -5.70 -11.55
N GLY A 38 -16.73 -6.51 -11.22
CA GLY A 38 -16.10 -6.51 -9.91
C GLY A 38 -17.01 -7.06 -8.82
N ARG A 39 -17.85 -8.06 -9.14
CA ARG A 39 -18.65 -8.81 -8.16
C ARG A 39 -17.82 -9.93 -7.54
N VAL A 40 -18.27 -10.43 -6.39
CA VAL A 40 -17.76 -11.67 -5.80
C VAL A 40 -18.92 -12.65 -5.65
N LYS A 41 -18.63 -13.93 -5.81
CA LYS A 41 -19.58 -15.00 -5.56
C LYS A 41 -19.55 -15.33 -4.07
N VAL A 42 -20.71 -15.43 -3.45
CA VAL A 42 -20.84 -15.64 -1.99
C VAL A 42 -21.80 -16.78 -1.70
N LYS A 43 -21.48 -17.54 -0.65
CA LYS A 43 -22.37 -18.53 -0.05
C LYS A 43 -22.80 -18.17 1.35
N LEU A 44 -24.02 -18.56 1.72
CA LEU A 44 -24.51 -18.47 3.10
C LEU A 44 -24.23 -19.80 3.82
N PRO A 45 -23.34 -19.85 4.82
CA PRO A 45 -22.92 -21.12 5.44
C PRO A 45 -24.05 -21.95 6.06
N TRP A 46 -25.14 -21.28 6.45
CA TRP A 46 -26.31 -21.88 7.09
C TRP A 46 -27.46 -22.20 6.12
N SER A 47 -27.29 -21.95 4.80
CA SER A 47 -28.38 -22.05 3.81
C SER A 47 -28.00 -22.88 2.57
N PRO A 48 -28.77 -23.92 2.27
CA PRO A 48 -29.04 -25.10 3.08
C PRO A 48 -28.04 -26.26 2.82
N ASP A 49 -28.01 -27.26 3.71
CA ASP A 49 -27.81 -28.66 3.29
C ASP A 49 -28.49 -29.67 4.23
N LYS A 50 -29.42 -30.45 3.65
CA LYS A 50 -29.49 -31.93 3.78
C LYS A 50 -29.88 -32.62 2.44
N GLU A 51 -30.14 -31.86 1.36
CA GLU A 51 -30.57 -32.34 0.03
C GLU A 51 -29.95 -31.53 -1.15
N GLY A 52 -28.80 -30.85 -0.96
CA GLY A 52 -27.83 -30.73 -2.08
C GLY A 52 -27.67 -29.43 -2.89
N ASP A 53 -28.34 -28.31 -2.62
CA ASP A 53 -28.04 -27.02 -3.28
C ASP A 53 -27.61 -25.96 -2.26
N VAL A 54 -26.34 -25.54 -2.29
CA VAL A 54 -25.81 -24.44 -1.47
C VAL A 54 -26.27 -23.12 -2.07
N TYR A 55 -26.76 -22.19 -1.23
CA TYR A 55 -26.99 -20.81 -1.68
C TYR A 55 -25.66 -20.22 -2.16
N ASP A 56 -25.55 -19.88 -3.45
CA ASP A 56 -24.31 -19.38 -4.06
C ASP A 56 -24.64 -18.44 -5.23
N VAL A 57 -24.27 -17.16 -5.11
CA VAL A 57 -24.66 -16.12 -6.08
C VAL A 57 -23.65 -14.98 -6.15
N TRP A 58 -23.60 -14.31 -7.30
CA TRP A 58 -22.80 -13.09 -7.49
C TRP A 58 -23.42 -11.90 -6.75
N ALA A 59 -22.64 -11.30 -5.86
CA ALA A 59 -22.99 -10.10 -5.10
C ALA A 59 -22.16 -8.90 -5.56
N ARG A 60 -22.82 -7.73 -5.64
CA ARG A 60 -22.10 -6.45 -5.82
C ARG A 60 -21.44 -6.05 -4.51
N LEU A 61 -20.33 -5.32 -4.59
CA LEU A 61 -19.58 -4.87 -3.40
C LEU A 61 -19.80 -3.39 -3.17
N THR A 62 -20.11 -3.01 -1.93
CA THR A 62 -19.96 -1.63 -1.49
C THR A 62 -18.47 -1.31 -1.38
N THR A 63 -18.08 -0.14 -1.89
CA THR A 63 -16.69 0.33 -1.87
C THR A 63 -16.66 1.79 -1.42
N LEU A 64 -15.52 2.30 -0.96
CA LEU A 64 -15.39 3.67 -0.43
C LEU A 64 -15.72 4.74 -1.48
N MET A 65 -15.38 4.47 -2.74
CA MET A 65 -15.71 5.33 -3.89
C MET A 65 -15.81 4.49 -5.15
N ALA A 66 -16.78 4.80 -6.03
CA ALA A 66 -16.95 4.16 -7.33
C ALA A 66 -17.35 5.19 -8.40
N GLY A 67 -16.82 5.03 -9.61
CA GLY A 67 -17.18 5.81 -10.78
C GLY A 67 -16.49 5.27 -12.04
N ASN A 68 -16.76 5.88 -13.20
CA ASN A 68 -16.14 5.47 -14.45
C ASN A 68 -14.61 5.55 -14.36
N ASN A 69 -13.94 4.40 -14.39
CA ASN A 69 -12.48 4.25 -14.27
C ASN A 69 -11.85 4.94 -13.04
N ARG A 70 -12.57 4.97 -11.91
CA ARG A 70 -12.07 5.50 -10.62
C ARG A 70 -12.78 4.86 -9.43
N GLY A 71 -12.10 4.71 -8.31
CA GLY A 71 -12.67 4.12 -7.10
C GLY A 71 -11.64 3.46 -6.20
N SER A 72 -12.13 2.85 -5.13
CA SER A 72 -11.35 1.89 -4.34
C SER A 72 -11.59 0.46 -4.86
N TRP A 73 -10.49 -0.28 -5.06
CA TRP A 73 -10.50 -1.67 -5.48
C TRP A 73 -9.88 -2.54 -4.39
N LEU A 74 -10.71 -2.96 -3.44
CA LEU A 74 -10.34 -3.80 -2.30
C LEU A 74 -11.30 -4.98 -2.27
N ILE A 75 -11.04 -5.96 -3.14
CA ILE A 75 -11.87 -7.16 -3.28
C ILE A 75 -11.44 -8.18 -2.21
N PRO A 76 -12.37 -8.74 -1.42
CA PRO A 76 -12.06 -9.83 -0.51
C PRO A 76 -11.53 -11.06 -1.25
N ASP A 77 -10.74 -11.88 -0.58
CA ASP A 77 -10.21 -13.12 -1.13
C ASP A 77 -11.22 -14.27 -0.99
N VAL A 78 -11.01 -15.35 -1.75
CA VAL A 78 -11.79 -16.58 -1.59
C VAL A 78 -11.57 -17.13 -0.18
N ASN A 79 -12.68 -17.53 0.45
CA ASN A 79 -12.82 -17.94 1.85
C ASN A 79 -12.92 -16.80 2.88
N ASP A 80 -12.79 -15.53 2.49
CA ASP A 80 -13.02 -14.42 3.42
C ASP A 80 -14.49 -14.38 3.87
N GLU A 81 -14.70 -14.03 5.13
CA GLU A 81 -16.03 -13.77 5.69
C GLU A 81 -16.49 -12.34 5.40
N VAL A 82 -17.67 -12.22 4.81
CA VAL A 82 -18.29 -10.95 4.42
C VAL A 82 -19.70 -10.82 4.97
N LEU A 83 -20.16 -9.58 5.15
CA LEU A 83 -21.55 -9.28 5.47
C LEU A 83 -22.33 -9.00 4.19
N VAL A 84 -23.48 -9.67 4.03
CA VAL A 84 -24.38 -9.48 2.89
C VAL A 84 -25.74 -8.95 3.33
N SER A 85 -26.31 -8.06 2.51
CA SER A 85 -27.70 -7.60 2.60
C SER A 85 -28.38 -7.76 1.24
N PHE A 86 -29.71 -7.82 1.23
CA PHE A 86 -30.51 -8.14 0.05
C PHE A 86 -31.40 -6.98 -0.34
N GLU A 87 -31.39 -6.60 -1.62
CA GLU A 87 -32.21 -5.50 -2.15
C GLU A 87 -33.69 -5.75 -1.86
N ALA A 88 -34.29 -4.96 -0.96
CA ALA A 88 -35.67 -5.14 -0.52
C ALA A 88 -36.01 -6.59 -0.09
N GLY A 89 -35.03 -7.32 0.43
CA GLY A 89 -35.17 -8.72 0.84
C GLY A 89 -35.12 -9.76 -0.28
N ASP A 90 -34.86 -9.36 -1.53
CA ASP A 90 -34.70 -10.28 -2.67
C ASP A 90 -33.32 -10.96 -2.64
N THR A 91 -33.31 -12.25 -2.34
CA THR A 91 -32.09 -13.07 -2.24
C THR A 91 -31.31 -13.15 -3.56
N ARG A 92 -31.92 -12.83 -4.70
CA ARG A 92 -31.22 -12.80 -6.00
C ARG A 92 -30.39 -11.54 -6.21
N ARG A 93 -30.52 -10.54 -5.33
CA ARG A 93 -29.85 -9.23 -5.43
C ARG A 93 -29.04 -8.91 -4.16
N PRO A 94 -27.98 -9.68 -3.87
CA PRO A 94 -27.12 -9.38 -2.73
C PRO A 94 -26.16 -8.23 -2.98
N TYR A 95 -25.89 -7.51 -1.90
CA TYR A 95 -24.79 -6.58 -1.75
C TYR A 95 -23.89 -7.06 -0.61
N VAL A 96 -22.60 -7.21 -0.88
CA VAL A 96 -21.58 -7.25 0.17
C VAL A 96 -21.44 -5.84 0.72
N ILE A 97 -21.68 -5.67 2.02
CA ILE A 97 -21.66 -4.37 2.72
C ILE A 97 -20.46 -4.19 3.66
N GLY A 98 -19.64 -5.23 3.82
CA GLY A 98 -18.45 -5.20 4.67
C GLY A 98 -17.79 -6.57 4.78
N ALA A 99 -16.65 -6.62 5.46
CA ALA A 99 -15.90 -7.84 5.78
C ALA A 99 -15.73 -7.98 7.29
N LEU A 100 -15.52 -9.20 7.78
CA LEU A 100 -15.43 -9.52 9.20
C LEU A 100 -14.21 -10.38 9.51
N TRP A 101 -13.61 -10.12 10.67
CA TRP A 101 -12.76 -11.10 11.34
C TRP A 101 -13.64 -12.09 12.12
N ASN A 102 -13.27 -13.36 12.09
CA ASN A 102 -14.12 -14.48 12.54
C ASN A 102 -13.44 -15.36 13.59
N GLY A 103 -12.27 -14.95 14.10
CA GLY A 103 -11.49 -15.68 15.09
C GLY A 103 -10.59 -16.79 14.52
N GLN A 104 -10.82 -17.22 13.27
CA GLN A 104 -9.79 -17.91 12.47
C GLN A 104 -8.93 -16.86 11.76
N ASP A 105 -9.57 -15.92 11.07
CA ASP A 105 -8.96 -14.73 10.50
C ASP A 105 -8.91 -13.63 11.56
N SER A 106 -7.71 -13.08 11.77
CA SER A 106 -7.43 -12.11 12.83
C SER A 106 -7.16 -10.71 12.29
N PRO A 107 -7.47 -9.65 13.05
CA PRO A 107 -7.06 -8.29 12.70
C PRO A 107 -5.55 -8.16 12.58
N PRO A 108 -5.05 -7.26 11.71
CA PRO A 108 -3.62 -7.08 11.50
C PRO A 108 -2.92 -6.38 12.68
N GLU A 109 -3.66 -5.76 13.58
CA GLU A 109 -3.21 -4.99 14.74
C GLU A 109 -4.04 -5.35 15.98
N SER A 110 -3.49 -5.06 17.16
CA SER A 110 -4.19 -5.15 18.45
C SER A 110 -4.24 -3.80 19.15
N MET A 111 -5.28 -3.56 19.95
CA MET A 111 -5.35 -2.36 20.80
C MET A 111 -4.23 -2.37 21.85
N ASP A 112 -3.77 -1.18 22.26
CA ASP A 112 -2.65 -0.98 23.19
C ASP A 112 -2.91 -1.44 24.64
N GLY A 113 -4.13 -1.88 24.96
CA GLY A 113 -4.58 -2.25 26.30
C GLY A 113 -4.81 -1.06 27.25
N GLY A 114 -4.27 0.11 26.92
CA GLY A 114 -4.49 1.38 27.61
C GLY A 114 -5.77 2.11 27.15
N GLY A 115 -6.44 1.60 26.12
CA GLY A 115 -7.66 2.17 25.57
C GLY A 115 -7.40 3.28 24.55
N GLN A 116 -6.17 3.44 24.08
CA GLN A 116 -5.84 4.40 23.04
C GLN A 116 -5.81 3.71 21.67
N ASN A 117 -6.35 4.41 20.69
CA ASN A 117 -6.40 3.93 19.32
C ASN A 117 -5.45 4.76 18.45
N ASN A 118 -4.15 4.58 18.67
CA ASN A 118 -3.13 5.35 17.96
C ASN A 118 -2.78 4.74 16.60
N THR A 119 -2.95 3.43 16.41
CA THR A 119 -2.58 2.75 15.17
C THR A 119 -3.78 2.61 14.22
N LYS A 120 -3.64 3.13 12.99
CA LYS A 120 -4.57 2.87 11.88
C LYS A 120 -3.83 2.17 10.75
N THR A 121 -4.28 0.99 10.35
CA THR A 121 -3.54 0.18 9.37
C THR A 121 -4.45 -0.32 8.24
N LEU A 122 -3.97 -0.22 7.01
CA LEU A 122 -4.42 -1.00 5.86
C LEU A 122 -3.31 -1.99 5.48
N ARG A 123 -3.59 -3.28 5.61
CA ARG A 123 -2.64 -4.35 5.32
C ARG A 123 -3.22 -5.29 4.26
N SER A 124 -2.49 -5.48 3.17
CA SER A 124 -2.83 -6.46 2.12
C SER A 124 -2.46 -7.89 2.55
N ARG A 125 -3.04 -8.91 1.89
CA ARG A 125 -2.78 -10.34 2.15
C ARG A 125 -1.30 -10.68 2.30
N ASN A 126 -0.45 -10.18 1.40
CA ASN A 126 0.98 -10.49 1.39
C ASN A 126 1.84 -9.52 2.21
N GLY A 127 1.23 -8.63 3.01
CA GLY A 127 1.96 -7.82 3.97
C GLY A 127 2.50 -6.49 3.45
N VAL A 128 1.98 -5.96 2.33
CA VAL A 128 2.12 -4.51 2.04
C VAL A 128 1.23 -3.75 3.01
N VAL A 129 1.81 -2.74 3.68
CA VAL A 129 1.21 -2.01 4.78
C VAL A 129 1.24 -0.51 4.49
N PHE A 130 0.10 0.14 4.71
CA PHE A 130 -0.04 1.57 4.94
C PHE A 130 -0.46 1.72 6.41
N SER A 131 0.28 2.46 7.22
CA SER A 131 -0.04 2.64 8.63
C SER A 131 0.16 4.08 9.10
N MET A 132 -0.75 4.53 9.97
CA MET A 132 -0.68 5.81 10.68
C MET A 132 -0.50 5.54 12.17
N ASP A 133 0.32 6.35 12.82
CA ASP A 133 0.44 6.45 14.28
C ASP A 133 -0.03 7.85 14.70
N ASP A 134 -1.10 7.93 15.48
CA ASP A 134 -1.71 9.14 16.00
C ASP A 134 -1.20 9.50 17.42
N SER A 135 -0.06 8.95 17.84
CA SER A 135 0.55 9.30 19.13
C SER A 135 0.95 10.78 19.15
N SER A 136 0.33 11.56 20.04
CA SER A 136 0.49 13.02 20.11
C SER A 136 1.96 13.47 20.10
N GLY A 137 2.29 14.32 19.13
CA GLY A 137 3.62 14.91 18.93
C GLY A 137 4.67 13.93 18.38
N GLN A 138 4.28 12.71 18.03
CA GLN A 138 5.12 11.67 17.44
C GLN A 138 4.42 11.01 16.24
N GLU A 139 3.45 11.70 15.66
CA GLU A 139 2.61 11.21 14.59
C GLU A 139 3.47 10.72 13.43
N SER A 140 3.04 9.64 12.77
CA SER A 140 3.76 9.13 11.63
C SER A 140 2.86 8.48 10.58
N LEU A 141 3.29 8.57 9.33
CA LEU A 141 2.73 7.84 8.21
C LEU A 141 3.82 6.94 7.62
N THR A 142 3.53 5.64 7.54
CA THR A 142 4.46 4.62 7.06
C THR A 142 3.87 3.81 5.91
N LEU A 143 4.65 3.65 4.83
CA LEU A 143 4.43 2.64 3.79
C LEU A 143 5.52 1.59 3.91
N LYS A 144 5.14 0.31 3.93
CA LYS A 144 6.08 -0.81 4.06
C LYS A 144 5.72 -1.96 3.14
N THR A 145 6.73 -2.57 2.54
CA THR A 145 6.59 -3.84 1.82
C THR A 145 7.11 -5.01 2.68
N PRO A 146 6.69 -6.25 2.41
CA PRO A 146 7.27 -7.43 3.06
C PRO A 146 8.76 -7.61 2.72
N GLY A 147 9.22 -7.08 1.59
CA GLY A 147 10.62 -7.11 1.16
C GLY A 147 11.55 -6.15 1.90
N GLY A 148 11.04 -5.38 2.87
CA GLY A 148 11.81 -4.49 3.72
C GLY A 148 11.99 -3.06 3.18
N GLN A 149 11.31 -2.70 2.09
CA GLN A 149 11.27 -1.31 1.64
C GLN A 149 10.33 -0.51 2.53
N ARG A 150 10.71 0.73 2.87
CA ARG A 150 9.90 1.64 3.68
C ARG A 150 9.99 3.10 3.24
N LEU A 151 8.87 3.80 3.39
CA LEU A 151 8.78 5.26 3.39
C LEU A 151 8.13 5.67 4.70
N VAL A 152 8.74 6.62 5.42
CA VAL A 152 8.26 7.11 6.72
C VAL A 152 8.24 8.64 6.69
N LEU A 153 7.11 9.21 7.07
CA LEU A 153 6.93 10.63 7.40
C LEU A 153 6.66 10.69 8.90
N LYS A 154 7.44 11.47 9.66
CA LYS A 154 7.33 11.54 11.12
C LYS A 154 7.37 12.98 11.61
N ASP A 155 6.53 13.31 12.59
CA ASP A 155 6.48 14.64 13.19
C ASP A 155 7.47 14.81 14.36
N GLY A 156 7.69 13.76 15.18
CA GLY A 156 8.53 13.84 16.39
C GLY A 156 9.56 12.71 16.56
N PRO A 157 10.88 12.97 16.52
CA PRO A 157 11.52 14.14 15.89
C PRO A 157 11.25 14.17 14.38
N GLY A 158 11.01 15.37 13.84
CA GLY A 158 10.62 15.57 12.44
C GLY A 158 11.59 14.95 11.44
N ALA A 159 11.09 14.02 10.61
CA ALA A 159 11.90 13.36 9.59
C ALA A 159 11.07 12.79 8.43
N ILE A 160 11.70 12.75 7.25
CA ILE A 160 11.25 11.97 6.09
C ILE A 160 12.33 10.95 5.77
N GLU A 161 11.99 9.67 5.69
CA GLU A 161 12.94 8.60 5.44
C GLU A 161 12.43 7.65 4.37
N ILE A 162 13.27 7.41 3.35
CA ILE A 162 13.10 6.34 2.36
C ILE A 162 14.24 5.36 2.57
N GLN A 163 13.93 4.06 2.70
CA GLN A 163 14.94 3.03 2.88
C GLN A 163 14.56 1.74 2.13
N ASP A 164 15.57 1.06 1.61
CA ASP A 164 15.46 -0.30 1.10
C ASP A 164 16.03 -1.35 2.07
N SER A 165 15.90 -2.63 1.72
CA SER A 165 16.44 -3.74 2.50
C SER A 165 17.95 -3.97 2.32
N ASN A 166 18.61 -3.22 1.44
CA ASN A 166 20.04 -3.37 1.15
C ASN A 166 20.91 -2.34 1.90
N GLY A 167 20.30 -1.53 2.77
CA GLY A 167 20.99 -0.50 3.55
C GLY A 167 21.09 0.86 2.85
N ASN A 168 20.46 1.03 1.68
CA ASN A 168 20.36 2.33 1.02
C ASN A 168 19.27 3.17 1.69
N SER A 169 19.53 4.46 1.91
CA SER A 169 18.55 5.36 2.48
C SER A 169 18.72 6.81 2.07
N VAL A 170 17.62 7.55 2.09
CA VAL A 170 17.60 9.00 2.00
C VAL A 170 16.79 9.51 3.18
N LYS A 171 17.41 10.37 4.01
CA LYS A 171 16.80 10.92 5.21
C LYS A 171 16.87 12.44 5.19
N LEU A 172 15.72 13.09 5.39
CA LEU A 172 15.58 14.52 5.54
C LEU A 172 15.14 14.79 6.96
N GLN A 173 15.86 15.64 7.69
CA GLN A 173 15.58 15.97 9.09
C GLN A 173 16.13 17.36 9.40
N SER A 174 15.90 17.86 10.63
CA SER A 174 16.34 19.20 11.04
C SER A 174 17.85 19.44 10.93
N SER A 175 18.67 18.39 11.04
CA SER A 175 20.13 18.47 10.87
C SER A 175 20.61 18.44 9.42
N GLY A 176 19.70 18.26 8.45
CA GLY A 176 20.00 18.28 7.03
C GLY A 176 19.51 17.05 6.27
N ILE A 177 20.15 16.79 5.13
CA ILE A 177 19.84 15.68 4.24
C ILE A 177 21.00 14.71 4.23
N THR A 178 20.71 13.42 4.42
CA THR A 178 21.69 12.34 4.33
C THR A 178 21.27 11.36 3.24
N VAL A 179 22.21 11.05 2.34
CA VAL A 179 22.08 9.98 1.35
C VAL A 179 23.10 8.91 1.70
N ASN A 180 22.61 7.73 2.05
CA ASN A 180 23.44 6.56 2.31
C ASN A 180 23.26 5.54 1.18
N ALA A 181 24.38 5.01 0.68
CA ALA A 181 24.37 3.94 -0.28
C ALA A 181 25.33 2.84 0.16
N ALA A 182 24.85 1.59 0.17
CA ALA A 182 25.65 0.45 0.57
C ALA A 182 26.74 0.07 -0.44
N ALA A 183 26.59 0.49 -1.70
CA ALA A 183 27.54 0.20 -2.77
C ALA A 183 28.00 1.47 -3.51
N ASN A 184 27.12 2.11 -4.28
CA ASN A 184 27.46 3.27 -5.08
C ASN A 184 26.34 4.32 -5.12
N VAL A 185 26.73 5.57 -5.37
CA VAL A 185 25.82 6.66 -5.76
C VAL A 185 26.23 7.11 -7.15
N THR A 186 25.29 7.08 -8.10
CA THR A 186 25.51 7.57 -9.47
C THR A 186 24.60 8.76 -9.75
N ILE A 187 25.18 9.88 -10.21
CA ILE A 187 24.44 11.11 -10.53
C ILE A 187 24.69 11.42 -12.00
N ASN A 188 23.65 11.25 -12.83
CA ASN A 188 23.70 11.55 -14.26
C ASN A 188 22.90 12.82 -14.55
N GLY A 189 23.46 13.71 -15.36
CA GLY A 189 22.77 14.91 -15.83
C GLY A 189 23.60 15.58 -16.92
N SER A 190 22.96 16.37 -17.78
CA SER A 190 23.67 17.21 -18.76
C SER A 190 24.52 18.29 -18.07
N MET A 191 24.12 18.71 -16.87
CA MET A 191 24.85 19.62 -16.00
C MET A 191 24.53 19.32 -14.53
N ILE A 192 25.56 19.26 -13.69
CA ILE A 192 25.44 19.19 -12.23
C ILE A 192 26.02 20.47 -11.64
N LYS A 193 25.18 21.31 -11.02
CA LYS A 193 25.60 22.56 -10.36
C LYS A 193 25.55 22.39 -8.85
N ILE A 194 26.69 22.60 -8.19
CA ILE A 194 26.83 22.52 -6.74
C ILE A 194 27.24 23.91 -6.23
N SER A 195 26.46 24.49 -5.32
CA SER A 195 26.72 25.78 -4.70
C SER A 195 26.60 25.63 -3.19
N ALA A 196 27.72 25.74 -2.48
CA ALA A 196 27.79 25.64 -1.02
C ALA A 196 28.93 26.53 -0.50
N GLY A 197 28.87 26.91 0.78
CA GLY A 197 29.99 27.63 1.42
C GLY A 197 31.27 26.78 1.50
N MET A 198 31.12 25.45 1.54
CA MET A 198 32.20 24.48 1.50
C MET A 198 31.70 23.18 0.86
N VAL A 199 32.54 22.55 0.04
CA VAL A 199 32.34 21.19 -0.46
C VAL A 199 33.51 20.35 0.03
N THR A 200 33.24 19.40 0.92
CA THR A 200 34.25 18.46 1.43
C THR A 200 34.16 17.15 0.65
N VAL A 201 35.30 16.69 0.13
CA VAL A 201 35.40 15.38 -0.54
C VAL A 201 36.45 14.56 0.19
N ASP A 202 35.99 13.65 1.03
CA ASP A 202 36.85 12.65 1.70
C ASP A 202 36.84 11.37 0.88
N ALA A 203 37.86 11.19 0.05
CA ALA A 203 37.99 10.05 -0.85
C ALA A 203 39.47 9.69 -1.05
N GLY A 204 39.76 8.40 -1.24
CA GLY A 204 41.10 7.95 -1.61
C GLY A 204 41.55 8.44 -2.99
N LEU A 205 40.60 8.71 -3.89
CA LEU A 205 40.86 9.29 -5.22
C LEU A 205 39.64 10.06 -5.73
N SER A 206 39.86 11.31 -6.14
CA SER A 206 38.88 12.12 -6.88
C SER A 206 39.31 12.24 -8.34
N LYS A 207 38.52 11.68 -9.27
CA LYS A 207 38.84 11.66 -10.70
C LYS A 207 37.97 12.64 -11.48
N PHE A 208 38.61 13.60 -12.15
CA PHE A 208 37.99 14.51 -13.10
C PHE A 208 38.51 14.19 -14.51
N SER A 209 37.63 13.92 -15.47
CA SER A 209 38.01 13.61 -16.86
C SER A 209 38.16 14.85 -17.75
N GLY A 210 37.75 16.02 -17.26
CA GLY A 210 37.78 17.29 -17.97
C GLY A 210 38.64 18.34 -17.27
N VAL A 211 38.34 19.61 -17.54
CA VAL A 211 39.04 20.76 -16.93
C VAL A 211 38.49 21.02 -15.52
N VAL A 212 39.40 21.18 -14.56
CA VAL A 212 39.09 21.69 -13.22
C VAL A 212 39.52 23.14 -13.16
N GLN A 213 38.57 24.06 -12.99
CA GLN A 213 38.83 25.48 -12.81
C GLN A 213 38.67 25.83 -11.33
N ALA A 214 39.68 26.46 -10.75
CA ALA A 214 39.68 26.96 -9.37
C ALA A 214 40.54 28.23 -9.30
N ASP A 215 40.16 29.18 -8.44
CA ASP A 215 40.93 30.41 -8.24
C ASP A 215 42.24 30.14 -7.49
N THR A 216 42.18 29.27 -6.48
CA THR A 216 43.34 28.86 -5.67
C THR A 216 43.28 27.35 -5.42
N ILE A 217 44.42 26.68 -5.61
CA ILE A 217 44.61 25.28 -5.24
C ILE A 217 45.69 25.21 -4.16
N ILE A 218 45.35 24.64 -3.01
CA ILE A 218 46.31 24.33 -1.94
C ILE A 218 46.44 22.81 -1.88
N SER A 219 47.65 22.29 -2.10
CA SER A 219 47.95 20.87 -2.04
C SER A 219 49.34 20.66 -1.43
N ASN A 220 49.53 19.54 -0.74
CA ASN A 220 50.86 19.13 -0.27
C ASN A 220 51.82 18.82 -1.43
N SER A 221 51.28 18.29 -2.54
CA SER A 221 52.05 17.93 -3.72
C SER A 221 51.19 17.94 -4.97
N VAL A 222 51.79 18.29 -6.11
CA VAL A 222 51.15 18.21 -7.43
C VAL A 222 52.10 17.44 -8.33
N ILE A 223 51.60 16.37 -8.95
CA ILE A 223 52.31 15.59 -9.95
C ILE A 223 51.61 15.83 -11.28
N SER A 224 52.34 16.35 -12.26
CA SER A 224 51.82 16.57 -13.61
C SER A 224 52.87 16.17 -14.65
N ALA A 225 52.43 15.61 -15.76
CA ALA A 225 53.30 15.34 -16.92
C ALA A 225 53.82 16.65 -17.55
N SER A 226 53.07 17.74 -17.39
CA SER A 226 53.45 19.07 -17.86
C SER A 226 52.82 20.15 -16.98
N TYR A 227 53.58 21.18 -16.64
CA TYR A 227 53.09 22.33 -15.90
C TYR A 227 53.62 23.60 -16.56
N THR A 228 52.74 24.57 -16.78
CA THR A 228 53.11 25.91 -17.25
C THR A 228 52.96 26.87 -16.06
N PRO A 229 54.06 27.24 -15.38
CA PRO A 229 53.99 28.22 -14.30
C PRO A 229 53.47 29.55 -14.83
N GLY A 230 52.68 30.25 -14.01
CA GLY A 230 52.50 31.69 -14.20
C GLY A 230 53.85 32.40 -14.07
N ALA A 231 53.98 33.58 -14.68
CA ALA A 231 55.23 34.35 -14.76
C ALA A 231 55.92 34.70 -13.41
N GLY A 232 55.32 34.35 -12.27
CA GLY A 232 55.85 34.55 -10.92
C GLY A 232 56.19 33.28 -10.14
N ASN A 233 56.39 32.12 -10.76
CA ASN A 233 56.68 30.86 -10.06
C ASN A 233 58.03 30.20 -10.46
N ILE A 234 58.94 30.95 -11.08
CA ILE A 234 60.26 30.44 -11.51
C ILE A 234 61.34 31.11 -10.67
N TRP A 235 61.76 30.47 -9.58
CA TRP A 235 62.95 30.82 -8.79
C TRP A 235 63.66 29.56 -8.32
#